data_AF-A0A2D9JAW4-F1
#
_entry.id   AF-A0A2D9JAW4-F1
#
_cell.length_a   1.000
_cell.length_b   1.000
_cell.length_c   1.000
_cell.angle_alpha   90.00
_cell.angle_beta   90.00
_cell.angle_gamma   90.00
#
_symmetry.space_group_name_H-M   'P 1'
#
loop_
_entity.id
_entity.type
_entity.pdbx_description
1 polymer ?
#
loop_
_entity_poly.entity_id
_entity_poly.type
_entity_poly.pdbx_seq_one_letter_code
_entity_poly.pdbx_strand_id
1 'polypeptide(L)'
;MTHSSRADSHLRTRFASRTAFTLLELLLAMAVFAAIAAVIIPTAGALLSDRRLVRGTDQLAAEMTRLRVRAMRDGRVMVLRPTEANFVDASGASQSNAWIVSPLGSAADGTQAIDQSGSQSALLSGASQAL
;
A
#
# COMPACT_ATOMS: atom_id res chain seq x y z
N MET A 1 -15.83 96.27 14.62
CA MET A 1 -16.95 95.58 15.31
C MET A 1 -17.50 94.55 14.35
N THR A 2 -17.08 93.29 14.51
CA THR A 2 -17.93 92.17 14.98
C THR A 2 -18.89 91.69 13.87
N HIS A 3 -18.89 90.45 13.40
CA HIS A 3 -18.96 89.22 14.19
C HIS A 3 -18.66 88.01 13.27
N SER A 4 -17.95 87.01 13.82
CA SER A 4 -18.17 85.56 13.64
C SER A 4 -18.25 85.00 12.21
N SER A 5 -17.20 84.33 11.73
CA SER A 5 -16.97 82.91 12.06
C SER A 5 -18.26 82.07 12.00
N ARG A 6 -18.48 81.41 10.87
CA ARG A 6 -19.28 80.18 10.83
C ARG A 6 -18.50 79.15 10.03
N ALA A 7 -17.85 78.29 10.80
CA ALA A 7 -17.18 77.10 10.32
C ALA A 7 -18.23 76.09 9.89
N ASP A 8 -18.54 76.06 8.60
CA ASP A 8 -19.30 74.95 8.02
C ASP A 8 -18.30 73.87 7.58
N SER A 9 -17.68 73.25 8.59
CA SER A 9 -17.01 71.96 8.46
C SER A 9 -18.06 70.91 8.14
N HIS A 10 -18.44 70.83 6.87
CA HIS A 10 -19.21 69.70 6.35
C HIS A 10 -18.32 68.46 6.35
N LEU A 11 -18.22 67.87 7.54
CA LEU A 11 -17.94 66.47 7.79
C LEU A 11 -18.95 65.64 7.01
N ARG A 12 -18.60 65.33 5.76
CA ARG A 12 -19.20 64.22 5.04
C ARG A 12 -18.10 63.23 4.74
N THR A 13 -17.81 62.45 5.78
CA THR A 13 -17.59 61.01 5.74
C THR A 13 -17.31 60.50 4.33
N ARG A 14 -16.03 60.33 4.01
CA ARG A 14 -15.63 59.47 2.90
C ARG A 14 -16.37 58.15 3.11
N PHE A 15 -17.25 57.79 2.18
CA PHE A 15 -17.78 56.45 2.11
C PHE A 15 -16.56 55.54 2.03
N ALA A 16 -16.29 54.81 3.13
CA ALA A 16 -15.39 53.69 3.09
C ALA A 16 -16.02 52.70 2.13
N SER A 17 -15.57 52.74 0.88
CA SER A 17 -15.99 51.80 -0.15
C SER A 17 -15.66 50.42 0.40
N ARG A 18 -16.69 49.69 0.83
CA ARG A 18 -16.53 48.28 1.14
C ARG A 18 -16.25 47.62 -0.20
N THR A 19 -14.98 47.35 -0.47
CA THR A 19 -14.55 46.57 -1.63
C THR A 19 -15.13 45.17 -1.46
N ALA A 20 -16.26 44.91 -2.13
CA ALA A 20 -16.82 43.57 -2.22
C ALA A 20 -15.98 42.77 -3.21
N PHE A 21 -15.72 41.51 -2.88
CA PHE A 21 -15.00 40.59 -3.76
C PHE A 21 -15.83 40.35 -5.02
N THR A 22 -15.20 40.50 -6.19
CA THR A 22 -15.87 40.18 -7.45
C THR A 22 -15.88 38.66 -7.67
N LEU A 23 -16.87 38.14 -8.41
CA LEU A 23 -16.91 36.73 -8.79
C LEU A 23 -15.66 36.32 -9.58
N LEU A 24 -15.14 37.24 -10.41
CA LEU A 24 -13.93 37.01 -11.19
C LEU A 24 -12.71 36.83 -10.28
N GLU A 25 -12.58 37.65 -9.24
CA GLU A 25 -11.46 37.57 -8.29
C GLU A 25 -11.51 36.27 -7.47
N LEU A 26 -12.71 35.83 -7.07
CA LEU A 26 -12.89 34.54 -6.39
C LEU A 26 -12.51 33.37 -7.30
N LEU A 27 -12.95 33.40 -8.56
CA LEU A 27 -12.63 32.36 -9.54
C LEU A 27 -11.13 32.33 -9.82
N LEU A 28 -10.51 33.50 -9.99
CA LEU A 28 -9.06 33.62 -10.17
C LEU A 28 -8.30 33.07 -8.95
N ALA A 29 -8.72 33.43 -7.73
CA ALA A 29 -8.10 32.92 -6.51
C ALA A 29 -8.22 31.39 -6.40
N MET A 30 -9.39 30.82 -6.72
CA MET A 30 -9.60 29.37 -6.75
C MET A 30 -8.76 28.68 -7.83
N ALA A 31 -8.64 29.28 -9.02
CA ALA A 31 -7.84 28.73 -10.11
C ALA A 31 -6.34 28.71 -9.75
N VAL A 32 -5.82 29.79 -9.19
CA VAL A 32 -4.43 29.87 -8.72
C VAL A 32 -4.20 28.88 -7.57
N PHE A 33 -5.12 28.81 -6.61
CA PHE A 33 -5.05 27.84 -5.51
C PHE A 33 -5.01 26.40 -6.02
N ALA A 34 -5.88 26.03 -6.97
CA ALA A 34 -5.90 24.69 -7.56
C ALA A 34 -4.62 24.36 -8.33
N ALA A 35 -4.08 25.32 -9.10
CA ALA A 35 -2.82 25.14 -9.82
C ALA A 35 -1.64 24.88 -8.86
N ILE A 36 -1.56 25.63 -7.76
CA ILE A 36 -0.55 25.42 -6.72
C ILE A 36 -0.75 24.07 -6.03
N ALA A 37 -1.98 23.74 -5.66
CA ALA A 37 -2.31 22.47 -5.01
C ALA A 37 -1.94 21.25 -5.87
N ALA A 38 -2.15 21.32 -7.19
CA ALA A 38 -1.81 20.25 -8.12
C ALA A 38 -0.30 19.92 -8.12
N VAL A 39 0.55 20.91 -7.87
CA VAL A 39 2.02 20.71 -7.79
C VAL A 39 2.45 20.27 -6.39
N ILE A 40 1.81 20.79 -5.33
CA ILE A 40 2.21 20.50 -3.94
C ILE A 40 1.75 19.11 -3.48
N ILE A 41 0.49 18.74 -3.74
CA ILE A 41 -0.10 17.47 -3.26
C ILE A 41 0.74 16.22 -3.59
N PRO A 42 1.28 16.02 -4.82
CA PRO A 42 2.06 14.81 -5.12
C PRO A 42 3.37 14.70 -4.31
N THR A 43 3.95 15.80 -3.84
CA THR A 43 5.20 15.80 -3.08
C THR A 43 5.07 15.10 -1.72
N ALA A 44 3.89 15.16 -1.10
CA ALA A 44 3.60 14.45 0.15
C ALA A 44 3.55 12.92 -0.06
N GLY A 45 3.15 12.45 -1.25
CA GLY A 45 3.14 11.04 -1.62
C GLY A 45 4.54 10.45 -1.80
N ALA A 46 5.46 11.23 -2.38
CA ALA A 46 6.84 10.80 -2.63
C ALA A 46 7.58 10.44 -1.32
N LEU A 47 7.46 11.27 -0.28
CA LEU A 47 8.08 11.01 1.02
C LEU A 47 7.51 9.77 1.74
N LEU A 48 6.25 9.43 1.47
CA LEU A 48 5.62 8.23 2.01
C LEU A 48 6.03 6.97 1.23
N SER A 49 6.36 7.11 -0.06
CA SER A 49 6.86 6.03 -0.92
C SER A 49 8.19 5.48 -0.43
N ASP A 50 9.15 6.35 -0.08
CA ASP A 50 10.46 5.93 0.42
C ASP A 50 10.37 5.14 1.73
N ARG A 51 9.46 5.56 2.62
CA ARG A 51 9.23 4.86 3.89
C ARG A 51 8.57 3.50 3.69
N ARG A 52 7.74 3.35 2.66
CA ARG A 52 7.13 2.06 2.30
C ARG A 52 8.17 1.10 1.72
N LEU A 53 9.12 1.61 0.94
CA LEU A 53 10.20 0.79 0.39
C LEU A 53 11.11 0.25 1.49
N VAL A 54 11.62 1.10 2.38
CA VAL A 54 12.49 0.69 3.51
C VAL A 54 11.76 -0.29 4.43
N ARG A 55 10.50 -0.01 4.77
CA ARG A 55 9.71 -0.93 5.60
C ARG A 55 9.44 -2.26 4.89
N GLY A 56 9.22 -2.23 3.58
CA GLY A 56 9.05 -3.43 2.76
C GLY A 56 10.30 -4.29 2.71
N THR A 57 11.49 -3.68 2.61
CA THR A 57 12.76 -4.41 2.62
C THR A 57 13.05 -5.04 3.98
N ASP A 58 12.75 -4.36 5.08
CA ASP A 58 12.93 -4.91 6.43
C ASP A 58 12.01 -6.12 6.67
N GLN A 59 10.76 -6.01 6.22
CA GLN A 59 9.80 -7.11 6.31
C GLN A 59 10.22 -8.31 5.44
N LEU A 60 10.73 -8.05 4.24
CA LEU A 60 11.26 -9.09 3.35
C LEU A 60 12.47 -9.80 3.98
N ALA A 61 13.40 -9.06 4.57
CA ALA A 61 14.58 -9.63 5.23
C ALA A 61 14.19 -10.53 6.42
N ALA A 62 13.19 -10.12 7.20
CA ALA A 62 12.66 -10.91 8.30
C ALA A 62 12.01 -12.22 7.81
N GLU A 63 11.18 -12.16 6.77
CA GLU A 63 10.53 -13.35 6.20
C GLU A 63 11.53 -14.29 5.55
N MET A 64 12.54 -13.78 4.84
CA MET A 64 13.62 -14.62 4.28
C MET A 64 14.43 -15.34 5.36
N THR A 65 14.67 -14.70 6.50
CA THR A 65 15.36 -15.33 7.63
C THR A 65 14.52 -16.46 8.23
N ARG A 66 13.21 -16.25 8.42
CA ARG A 66 12.27 -17.29 8.88
C ARG A 66 12.16 -18.44 7.88
N LEU A 67 12.07 -18.11 6.60
CA LEU A 67 12.01 -19.07 5.50
C LEU A 67 13.27 -19.95 5.46
N ARG A 68 14.45 -19.35 5.66
CA ARG A 68 15.72 -20.08 5.72
C ARG A 68 15.74 -21.09 6.87
N VAL A 69 15.32 -20.69 8.07
CA VAL A 69 15.24 -21.61 9.22
C VAL A 69 14.26 -22.74 8.94
N ARG A 70 13.10 -22.43 8.35
CA ARG A 70 12.09 -23.43 8.01
C ARG A 70 12.57 -24.40 6.92
N ALA A 71 13.24 -23.89 5.89
CA ALA A 71 13.85 -24.71 4.85
C ALA A 71 14.91 -25.66 5.40
N MET A 72 15.76 -25.17 6.33
CA MET A 72 16.75 -26.00 7.02
C MET A 72 16.10 -27.07 7.91
N ARG A 73 15.03 -26.72 8.62
CA ARG A 73 14.29 -27.67 9.49
C ARG A 73 13.59 -28.76 8.68
N ASP A 74 12.96 -28.38 7.59
CA ASP A 74 12.15 -29.29 6.78
C ASP A 74 12.99 -30.01 5.70
N GLY A 75 14.28 -29.66 5.55
CA GLY A 75 15.19 -30.21 4.55
C GLY A 75 14.77 -29.92 3.10
N ARG A 76 13.88 -28.95 2.90
CA ARG A 76 13.22 -28.67 1.62
C ARG A 76 13.46 -27.23 1.18
N VAL A 77 13.57 -27.04 -0.14
CA VAL A 77 13.66 -25.70 -0.73
C VAL A 77 12.30 -25.02 -0.58
N MET A 78 12.29 -23.82 -0.01
CA MET A 78 11.09 -23.02 0.20
C MET A 78 11.11 -21.81 -0.74
N VAL A 79 9.94 -21.38 -1.19
CA VAL A 79 9.75 -20.21 -2.06
C VAL A 79 8.92 -19.18 -1.31
N LEU A 80 9.36 -17.93 -1.36
CA LEU A 80 8.62 -16.77 -0.89
C LEU A 80 7.98 -16.08 -2.10
N ARG A 81 6.66 -15.90 -2.09
CA ARG A 81 5.94 -15.20 -3.16
C ARG A 81 5.16 -14.00 -2.59
N PRO A 82 5.24 -12.81 -3.22
CA PRO A 82 4.34 -11.72 -2.88
C PRO A 82 2.91 -12.14 -3.21
N THR A 83 1.95 -11.84 -2.34
CA THR A 83 0.54 -12.05 -2.68
C THR A 83 0.13 -10.99 -3.70
N GLU A 84 0.08 -11.36 -4.97
CA GLU A 84 -0.44 -10.46 -6.03
C GLU A 84 -1.97 -10.42 -6.04
N ALA A 85 -2.61 -11.29 -5.27
CA ALA A 85 -4.04 -11.29 -5.06
C ALA A 85 -4.31 -11.01 -3.58
N ASN A 86 -5.26 -10.11 -3.36
CA ASN A 86 -5.92 -9.88 -2.11
C ASN A 86 -6.22 -11.22 -1.39
N PHE A 87 -5.37 -11.62 -0.44
CA PHE A 87 -5.57 -12.85 0.31
C PHE A 87 -6.62 -12.54 1.37
N VAL A 88 -7.80 -13.13 1.20
CA VAL A 88 -8.90 -13.05 2.16
C VAL A 88 -8.79 -14.27 3.05
N ASP A 89 -8.47 -14.07 4.33
CA ASP A 89 -8.47 -15.18 5.29
C ASP A 89 -9.90 -15.71 5.53
N ALA A 90 -10.02 -16.83 6.24
CA ALA A 90 -11.32 -17.43 6.56
C ALA A 90 -12.25 -16.52 7.41
N SER A 91 -11.76 -15.38 7.91
CA SER A 91 -12.52 -14.35 8.62
C SER A 91 -12.95 -13.18 7.73
N GLY A 92 -12.64 -13.23 6.43
CA GLY A 92 -13.00 -12.18 5.48
C GLY A 92 -12.02 -11.01 5.46
N ALA A 93 -10.88 -11.10 6.18
CA ALA A 93 -9.90 -10.02 6.21
C ALA A 93 -9.01 -10.06 4.97
N SER A 94 -9.21 -9.08 4.10
CA SER A 94 -8.38 -8.76 2.94
C SER A 94 -7.02 -8.22 3.41
N GLN A 95 -5.98 -9.07 3.37
CA GLN A 95 -4.60 -8.63 3.64
C GLN A 95 -3.89 -8.31 2.31
N SER A 96 -3.77 -7.01 2.01
CA SER A 96 -3.09 -6.48 0.83
C SER A 96 -1.55 -6.55 0.89
N ASN A 97 -0.98 -7.33 1.82
CA ASN A 97 0.47 -7.36 2.07
C ASN A 97 0.95 -8.68 2.72
N ALA A 98 0.25 -9.79 2.50
CA ALA A 98 0.66 -11.09 3.03
C ALA A 98 1.74 -11.74 2.15
N TRP A 99 2.75 -12.35 2.77
CA TRP A 99 3.76 -13.16 2.08
C TRP A 99 3.34 -14.63 2.15
N ILE A 100 3.23 -15.29 1.00
CA ILE A 100 2.88 -16.72 0.95
C ILE A 100 4.17 -17.54 0.88
N VAL A 101 4.30 -18.49 1.80
CA VAL A 101 5.42 -19.44 1.86
C VAL A 101 4.92 -20.79 1.37
N SER A 102 5.55 -21.31 0.31
CA SER A 102 5.25 -22.64 -0.24
C SER A 102 6.56 -23.41 -0.44
N PRO A 103 6.59 -24.73 -0.21
CA PRO A 103 7.71 -25.56 -0.68
C PRO A 103 7.80 -25.48 -2.20
N LEU A 104 9.02 -25.48 -2.72
CA LEU A 104 9.27 -25.65 -4.15
C LEU A 104 8.97 -27.12 -4.48
N GLY A 105 7.95 -27.38 -5.28
CA GLY A 105 7.70 -28.72 -5.80
C GLY A 105 8.89 -29.16 -6.65
N SER A 106 9.73 -30.06 -6.12
CA SER A 106 10.85 -30.63 -6.87
C SER A 106 10.40 -31.90 -7.57
N ALA A 107 10.84 -32.13 -8.80
CA ALA A 107 10.56 -33.37 -9.54
C ALA A 107 10.98 -34.62 -8.77
N ALA A 108 12.00 -34.50 -7.91
CA ALA A 108 12.46 -35.57 -7.02
C ALA A 108 11.40 -36.01 -5.99
N ASP A 109 10.56 -35.09 -5.48
CA ASP A 109 9.49 -35.43 -4.52
C ASP A 109 8.38 -36.25 -5.20
N GLY A 110 8.11 -35.98 -6.49
CA GLY A 110 7.15 -36.75 -7.28
C GLY A 110 7.61 -38.19 -7.53
N THR A 111 8.89 -38.38 -7.82
CA THR A 111 9.46 -39.73 -8.02
C THR A 111 9.44 -40.55 -6.74
N GLN A 112 9.78 -39.98 -5.57
CA GLN A 112 9.73 -40.72 -4.30
C GLN A 112 8.31 -41.17 -3.91
N ALA A 113 7.29 -40.37 -4.22
CA ALA A 113 5.90 -40.75 -4.00
C ALA A 113 5.46 -41.91 -4.92
N ILE A 114 5.93 -41.91 -6.17
CA ILE A 114 5.65 -42.98 -7.15
C ILE A 114 6.38 -44.26 -6.75
N ASP A 115 7.64 -44.19 -6.32
CA ASP A 115 8.42 -45.36 -5.89
C ASP A 115 7.82 -46.01 -4.64
N GLN A 116 7.34 -45.23 -3.67
CA GLN A 116 6.65 -45.76 -2.47
C GLN A 116 5.29 -46.38 -2.80
N SER A 117 4.56 -45.82 -3.76
CA SER A 117 3.28 -46.36 -4.22
C SER A 117 3.45 -47.65 -5.02
N GLY A 118 4.42 -47.68 -5.95
CA GLY A 118 4.76 -48.86 -6.73
C GLY A 118 5.29 -50.01 -5.86
N SER A 119 6.11 -49.71 -4.86
CA SER A 119 6.61 -50.72 -3.90
C SER A 119 5.49 -51.35 -3.08
N GLN A 120 4.51 -50.58 -2.62
CA GLN A 120 3.33 -51.09 -1.91
C GLN A 120 2.43 -51.92 -2.82
N SER A 121 2.25 -51.50 -4.08
CA SER A 121 1.47 -52.23 -5.07
C SER A 121 2.11 -53.58 -5.42
N ALA A 122 3.43 -53.66 -5.50
CA ALA A 122 4.17 -54.90 -5.73
C ALA A 122 4.02 -55.91 -4.57
N LEU A 123 3.97 -55.43 -3.31
CA LEU A 123 3.75 -56.28 -2.14
C LEU A 123 2.32 -56.87 -2.11
N LEU A 124 1.33 -56.06 -2.48
CA LEU A 124 -0.08 -56.49 -2.55
C LEU A 124 -0.32 -57.48 -3.69
N SER A 125 0.30 -57.24 -4.86
CA SER A 125 0.21 -58.15 -6.02
C SER A 125 0.96 -59.46 -5.80
N GLY A 126 2.10 -59.43 -5.08
CA GLY A 126 2.86 -60.64 -4.74
C GLY A 126 2.12 -61.53 -3.74
N ALA A 127 1.38 -60.94 -2.79
CA ALA A 127 0.59 -61.69 -1.82
C ALA A 127 -0.59 -62.46 -2.46
N SER A 128 -1.18 -61.94 -3.53
CA SER A 128 -2.27 -62.63 -4.26
C SER A 128 -1.79 -63.74 -5.20
N GLN A 129 -0.48 -63.87 -5.43
CA GLN A 129 0.09 -64.85 -6.35
C GLN A 129 0.57 -66.14 -5.67
N ALA A 130 0.51 -66.19 -4.34
CA ALA A 130 0.98 -67.29 -3.51
C ALA A 130 -0.14 -68.15 -2.88
N LEU A 131 -1.39 -67.97 -3.32
CA LEU A 131 -2.56 -68.82 -3.01
C LEU A 131 -3.00 -69.57 -4.26
#